data_AF-A0A4U6PI30-F1
#
_entry.id   AF-A0A4U6PI30-F1
#
_cell.length_a   1.000
_cell.length_b   1.000
_cell.length_c   1.000
_cell.angle_alpha   90.00
_cell.angle_beta   90.00
_cell.angle_gamma   90.00
#
_symmetry.space_group_name_H-M   'P 1'
#
loop_
_entity.id
_entity.type
_entity.pdbx_description
1 polymer ?
#
loop_
_entity_poly.entity_id
_entity_poly.type
_entity_poly.pdbx_seq_one_letter_code
_entity_poly.pdbx_strand_id
1 'polypeptide(L)'
;MESYLNALALNPSLAILTYQMVADGVGLTRAAIARQVKNGALEGVSIDGSNYVLAESVIRKNKEHANEVAIIKAALEDFARRGETTTYEPVMALTGRTHTNPNDRGMIGKILGAISRDTMDKHGFLLSALVFNKTQKAPTGSFFGLAEEIDEENYQEWDSAEEYLHDQLRKIFDHYRRP
;
A
#
# COMPACT_ATOMS: atom_id res chain seq x y z
N MET A 1 26.61 21.41 -17.62
CA MET A 1 26.90 20.11 -17.00
C MET A 1 27.75 20.26 -15.73
N GLU A 2 28.93 20.88 -15.80
CA GLU A 2 29.81 21.11 -14.64
C GLU A 2 29.13 21.87 -13.48
N SER A 3 28.38 22.93 -13.75
CA SER A 3 27.60 23.66 -12.74
C SER A 3 26.56 22.78 -12.02
N TYR A 4 25.89 21.88 -12.74
CA TYR A 4 24.94 20.92 -12.16
C TYR A 4 25.66 19.89 -11.27
N LEU A 5 26.78 19.34 -11.73
CA LEU A 5 27.55 18.36 -10.95
C LEU A 5 28.16 18.98 -9.69
N ASN A 6 28.63 20.22 -9.77
CA ASN A 6 29.13 20.95 -8.60
C ASN A 6 27.99 21.24 -7.60
N ALA A 7 26.81 21.63 -8.08
CA ALA A 7 25.64 21.80 -7.23
C ALA A 7 25.20 20.48 -6.58
N LEU A 8 25.19 19.38 -7.34
CA LEU A 8 24.86 18.04 -6.83
C LEU A 8 25.88 17.51 -5.82
N ALA A 9 27.17 17.81 -6.01
CA ALA A 9 28.22 17.44 -5.07
C ALA A 9 28.06 18.17 -3.73
N LEU A 10 27.61 19.43 -3.76
CA LEU A 10 27.33 20.22 -2.56
C LEU A 10 25.99 19.87 -1.91
N ASN A 11 25.00 19.49 -2.72
CA ASN A 11 23.69 19.06 -2.25
C ASN A 11 23.20 17.84 -3.07
N PRO A 12 23.46 16.60 -2.58
CA PRO A 12 23.01 15.37 -3.22
C PRO A 12 21.49 15.26 -3.36
N SER A 13 20.72 16.06 -2.61
CA SER A 13 19.26 16.12 -2.69
C SER A 13 18.75 16.70 -4.03
N LEU A 14 19.62 17.38 -4.78
CA LEU A 14 19.37 17.85 -6.16
C LEU A 14 19.45 16.75 -7.23
N ALA A 15 19.65 15.49 -6.84
CA ALA A 15 19.65 14.38 -7.79
C ALA A 15 18.32 14.33 -8.54
N ILE A 16 18.37 14.27 -9.87
CA ILE A 16 17.20 14.19 -10.73
C ILE A 16 17.09 12.82 -11.38
N LEU A 17 15.86 12.35 -11.57
CA LEU A 17 15.53 11.12 -12.25
C LEU A 17 14.66 11.44 -13.47
N THR A 18 14.86 10.69 -14.57
CA THR A 18 13.94 10.78 -15.69
C THR A 18 12.59 10.17 -15.30
N TYR A 19 11.51 10.61 -15.96
CA TYR A 19 10.19 10.00 -15.72
C TYR A 19 10.17 8.49 -16.01
N GLN A 20 10.99 8.03 -16.95
CA GLN A 20 11.13 6.61 -17.28
C GLN A 20 11.81 5.84 -16.14
N MET A 21 12.91 6.36 -15.58
CA MET A 21 13.58 5.72 -14.43
C MET A 21 12.65 5.58 -13.22
N VAL A 22 11.86 6.63 -12.94
CA VAL A 22 10.88 6.58 -11.84
C VAL A 22 9.79 5.56 -12.15
N ALA A 23 9.23 5.60 -13.37
CA ALA A 23 8.20 4.67 -13.84
C ALA A 23 8.63 3.19 -13.68
N ASP A 24 9.83 2.86 -14.15
CA ASP A 24 10.39 1.51 -14.07
C ASP A 24 10.63 1.09 -12.61
N GLY A 25 11.18 1.99 -11.79
CA GLY A 25 11.48 1.71 -10.39
C GLY A 25 10.25 1.51 -9.49
N VAL A 26 9.09 2.05 -9.88
CA VAL A 26 7.85 1.98 -9.08
C VAL A 26 6.72 1.21 -9.77
N GLY A 27 6.97 0.61 -10.94
CA GLY A 27 5.98 -0.15 -11.70
C GLY A 27 4.78 0.67 -12.20
N LEU A 28 5.00 1.95 -12.55
CA LEU A 28 3.96 2.85 -13.06
C LEU A 28 4.25 3.29 -14.49
N THR A 29 3.24 3.80 -15.19
CA THR A 29 3.46 4.39 -16.53
C THR A 29 4.09 5.78 -16.40
N ARG A 30 4.85 6.20 -17.42
CA ARG A 30 5.36 7.59 -17.53
C ARG A 30 4.24 8.63 -17.41
N ALA A 31 3.07 8.33 -17.97
CA ALA A 31 1.90 9.22 -17.88
C ALA A 31 1.39 9.36 -16.44
N ALA A 32 1.44 8.28 -15.64
CA ALA A 32 1.11 8.33 -14.22
C ALA A 32 2.13 9.18 -13.44
N ILE A 33 3.43 9.08 -13.75
CA ILE A 33 4.47 9.94 -13.14
C ILE A 33 4.22 11.41 -13.50
N ALA A 34 3.95 11.71 -14.78
CA ALA A 34 3.64 13.07 -15.22
C ALA A 34 2.41 13.65 -14.49
N ARG A 35 1.38 12.83 -14.25
CA ARG A 35 0.21 13.23 -13.47
C ARG A 35 0.56 13.49 -11.99
N GLN A 36 1.46 12.70 -11.40
CA GLN A 36 1.92 12.90 -10.02
C GLN A 36 2.78 14.16 -9.86
N VAL A 37 3.53 14.56 -10.88
CA VAL A 37 4.20 15.86 -10.86
C VAL A 37 3.17 16.98 -10.99
N LYS A 38 2.24 16.86 -11.94
CA LYS A 38 1.21 17.88 -12.19
C LYS A 38 0.31 18.16 -10.98
N ASN A 39 0.01 17.15 -10.16
CA ASN A 39 -0.82 17.32 -8.96
C ASN A 39 -0.02 17.60 -7.68
N GLY A 40 1.30 17.85 -7.79
CA GLY A 40 2.15 18.17 -6.65
C GLY A 40 2.52 16.99 -5.74
N ALA A 41 2.18 15.75 -6.13
CA ALA A 41 2.56 14.56 -5.38
C ALA A 41 4.05 14.19 -5.54
N LEU A 42 4.70 14.70 -6.59
CA LEU A 42 6.13 14.61 -6.85
C LEU A 42 6.67 15.97 -7.28
N GLU A 43 7.88 16.31 -6.87
CA GLU A 43 8.54 17.55 -7.26
C GLU A 43 9.24 17.38 -8.62
N GLY A 44 8.76 18.11 -9.62
CA GLY A 44 9.29 18.08 -10.99
C GLY A 44 10.28 19.20 -11.27
N VAL A 45 11.23 18.95 -12.17
CA VAL A 45 12.20 19.92 -12.68
C VAL A 45 12.21 19.86 -14.20
N SER A 46 12.13 21.01 -14.87
CA SER A 46 12.26 21.11 -16.32
C SER A 46 13.62 21.72 -16.68
N ILE A 47 14.38 21.03 -17.54
CA ILE A 47 15.70 21.46 -18.03
C ILE A 47 15.71 21.31 -19.55
N ASP A 48 15.94 22.40 -20.29
CA ASP A 48 16.01 22.44 -21.76
C ASP A 48 14.85 21.67 -22.46
N GLY A 49 13.63 21.87 -21.98
CA GLY A 49 12.42 21.22 -22.52
C GLY A 49 12.22 19.76 -22.11
N SER A 50 13.15 19.18 -21.35
CA SER A 50 13.03 17.84 -20.76
C SER A 50 12.50 17.90 -19.33
N ASN A 51 11.68 16.93 -18.94
CA ASN A 51 11.08 16.87 -17.61
C ASN A 51 11.68 15.74 -16.76
N TYR A 52 12.00 16.09 -15.51
CA TYR A 52 12.64 15.23 -14.51
C TYR A 52 11.89 15.32 -13.19
N VAL A 53 12.17 14.40 -12.29
CA VAL A 53 11.67 14.39 -10.90
C VAL A 53 12.86 14.47 -9.95
N LEU A 54 12.74 15.20 -8.85
CA LEU A 54 13.73 15.15 -7.77
C LEU A 54 13.72 13.77 -7.11
N ALA A 55 14.88 13.12 -7.04
CA ALA A 55 15.04 11.80 -6.41
C ALA A 55 14.57 11.83 -4.95
N GLU A 56 14.90 12.90 -4.22
CA GLU A 56 14.46 13.09 -2.83
C GLU A 56 12.93 13.06 -2.69
N SER A 57 12.19 13.68 -3.61
CA SER A 57 10.73 13.66 -3.58
C SER A 57 10.16 12.25 -3.76
N VAL A 58 10.79 11.42 -4.60
CA VAL A 58 10.39 10.01 -4.77
C VAL A 58 10.71 9.22 -3.51
N ILE A 59 11.90 9.40 -2.94
CA ILE A 59 12.32 8.73 -1.70
C ILE A 59 11.39 9.10 -0.55
N ARG A 60 11.06 10.39 -0.39
CA ARG A 60 10.15 10.89 0.65
C ARG A 60 8.78 10.25 0.52
N LYS A 61 8.21 10.25 -0.69
CA LYS A 61 6.92 9.60 -0.97
C LYS A 61 6.92 8.10 -0.64
N ASN A 62 7.98 7.39 -1.00
CA ASN A 62 8.11 5.97 -0.69
C ASN A 62 8.22 5.72 0.82
N LYS A 63 8.98 6.56 1.55
CA LYS A 63 9.08 6.49 3.00
C LYS A 63 7.74 6.77 3.69
N GLU A 64 7.00 7.78 3.23
CA GLU A 64 5.65 8.08 3.72
C GLU A 64 4.71 6.89 3.53
N HIS A 65 4.70 6.30 2.33
CA HIS A 65 3.89 5.12 2.05
C HIS A 65 4.28 3.92 2.92
N ALA A 66 5.59 3.64 3.05
CA ALA A 66 6.08 2.56 3.91
C ALA A 66 5.70 2.78 5.38
N ASN A 67 5.75 4.02 5.86
CA ASN A 67 5.32 4.38 7.20
C ASN A 67 3.81 4.16 7.41
N GLU A 68 2.98 4.55 6.44
CA GLU A 68 1.53 4.29 6.49
C GLU A 68 1.22 2.79 6.52
N VAL A 69 1.92 2.00 5.70
CA VAL A 69 1.83 0.54 5.70
C VAL A 69 2.20 -0.02 7.07
N ALA A 70 3.31 0.43 7.66
CA ALA A 70 3.76 -0.02 8.97
C ALA A 70 2.77 0.32 10.09
N ILE A 71 2.21 1.55 10.10
CA ILE A 71 1.21 1.99 11.08
C ILE A 71 -0.04 1.11 11.01
N ILE A 72 -0.59 0.93 9.81
CA ILE A 72 -1.81 0.14 9.63
C ILE A 72 -1.55 -1.34 9.94
N LYS A 73 -0.42 -1.89 9.50
CA LYS A 73 -0.04 -3.27 9.81
C LYS A 73 0.03 -3.49 11.32
N ALA A 74 0.75 -2.63 12.05
CA ALA A 74 0.88 -2.75 13.50
C ALA A 74 -0.48 -2.70 14.22
N ALA A 75 -1.40 -1.86 13.75
CA ALA A 75 -2.75 -1.80 14.29
C ALA A 75 -3.56 -3.08 14.00
N LEU A 76 -3.47 -3.64 12.79
CA LEU A 76 -4.15 -4.89 12.44
C LEU A 76 -3.58 -6.08 13.23
N GLU A 77 -2.27 -6.14 13.43
CA GLU A 77 -1.65 -7.15 14.30
C GLU A 77 -2.14 -7.01 15.76
N ASP A 78 -2.38 -5.79 16.24
CA ASP A 78 -2.93 -5.59 17.57
C ASP A 78 -4.38 -6.05 17.71
N PHE A 79 -5.22 -5.83 16.69
CA PHE A 79 -6.55 -6.43 16.62
C PHE A 79 -6.47 -7.97 16.57
N ALA A 80 -5.55 -8.52 15.77
CA ALA A 80 -5.32 -9.95 15.67
C ALA A 80 -4.97 -10.59 17.04
N ARG A 81 -4.05 -9.95 17.79
CA ARG A 81 -3.66 -10.42 19.15
C ARG A 81 -4.81 -10.41 20.14
N ARG A 82 -5.80 -9.53 19.95
CA ARG A 82 -7.02 -9.46 20.76
C ARG A 82 -8.13 -10.40 20.28
N GLY A 83 -7.96 -11.06 19.15
CA GLY A 83 -9.03 -11.88 18.54
C GLY A 83 -10.17 -11.04 17.98
N GLU A 84 -9.90 -9.77 17.63
CA GLU A 84 -10.90 -8.81 17.18
C GLU A 84 -10.79 -8.54 15.68
N THR A 85 -11.94 -8.30 15.04
CA THR A 85 -11.99 -7.69 13.70
C THR A 85 -12.25 -6.19 13.83
N THR A 86 -11.99 -5.45 12.75
CA THR A 86 -12.22 -3.99 12.71
C THR A 86 -12.99 -3.61 11.45
N THR A 87 -13.32 -2.33 11.30
CA THR A 87 -13.94 -1.80 10.08
C THR A 87 -13.00 -0.84 9.36
N TYR A 88 -13.29 -0.52 8.10
CA TYR A 88 -12.46 0.40 7.32
C TYR A 88 -12.28 1.78 7.96
N GLU A 89 -13.29 2.29 8.66
CA GLU A 89 -13.28 3.65 9.21
C GLU A 89 -12.16 3.86 10.26
N PRO A 90 -12.05 3.04 11.32
CA PRO A 90 -10.90 3.07 12.24
C PRO A 90 -9.55 2.92 11.53
N VAL A 91 -9.45 2.03 10.54
CA VAL A 91 -8.20 1.78 9.81
C VAL A 91 -7.77 3.00 8.99
N MET A 92 -8.70 3.65 8.30
CA MET A 92 -8.43 4.86 7.52
C MET A 92 -8.05 6.05 8.41
N ALA A 93 -8.69 6.17 9.58
CA ALA A 93 -8.44 7.24 10.53
C ALA A 93 -6.98 7.26 11.04
N LEU A 94 -6.31 6.11 11.13
CA LEU A 94 -4.89 6.00 11.54
C LEU A 94 -3.92 6.80 10.67
N THR A 95 -4.31 7.10 9.43
CA THR A 95 -3.49 7.83 8.47
C THR A 95 -4.19 9.11 7.98
N GLY A 96 -5.15 9.62 8.75
CA GLY A 96 -5.88 10.86 8.45
C GLY A 96 -6.81 10.78 7.23
N ARG A 97 -7.18 9.57 6.80
CA ARG A 97 -8.01 9.32 5.61
C ARG A 97 -9.49 9.15 5.98
N THR A 98 -10.37 9.41 5.02
CA THR A 98 -11.82 9.24 5.19
C THR A 98 -12.46 8.33 4.14
N HIS A 99 -13.43 7.53 4.56
CA HIS A 99 -14.19 6.63 3.68
C HIS A 99 -15.06 7.39 2.67
N THR A 100 -15.38 8.66 2.92
CA THR A 100 -16.19 9.48 2.02
C THR A 100 -15.43 9.94 0.77
N ASN A 101 -14.09 9.91 0.81
CA ASN A 101 -13.24 10.29 -0.32
C ASN A 101 -12.86 9.04 -1.14
N PRO A 102 -13.26 8.94 -2.43
CA PRO A 102 -12.89 7.82 -3.29
C PRO A 102 -11.38 7.59 -3.45
N ASN A 103 -10.58 8.65 -3.45
CA ASN A 103 -9.13 8.53 -3.58
C ASN A 103 -8.53 7.88 -2.33
N ASP A 104 -9.00 8.28 -1.15
CA ASP A 104 -8.56 7.70 0.12
C ASP A 104 -8.94 6.22 0.22
N ARG A 105 -10.12 5.84 -0.28
CA ARG A 105 -10.54 4.44 -0.40
C ARG A 105 -9.61 3.63 -1.32
N GLY A 106 -9.19 4.21 -2.45
CA GLY A 106 -8.21 3.58 -3.32
C GLY A 106 -6.84 3.41 -2.65
N MET A 107 -6.40 4.41 -1.88
CA MET A 107 -5.13 4.37 -1.15
C MET A 107 -5.14 3.31 -0.03
N ILE A 108 -6.23 3.21 0.74
CA ILE A 108 -6.32 2.19 1.78
C ILE A 108 -6.36 0.78 1.18
N GLY A 109 -7.03 0.58 0.04
CA GLY A 109 -7.01 -0.70 -0.67
C GLY A 109 -5.60 -1.12 -1.06
N LYS A 110 -4.77 -0.18 -1.55
CA LYS A 110 -3.36 -0.45 -1.88
C LYS A 110 -2.52 -0.80 -0.65
N ILE A 111 -2.72 -0.09 0.46
CA ILE A 111 -2.01 -0.36 1.71
C ILE A 111 -2.37 -1.75 2.24
N LEU A 112 -3.65 -2.08 2.30
CA LEU A 112 -4.12 -3.40 2.72
C LEU A 112 -3.61 -4.51 1.80
N GLY A 113 -3.54 -4.24 0.48
CA GLY A 113 -2.91 -5.14 -0.48
C GLY A 113 -1.43 -5.39 -0.21
N ALA A 114 -0.66 -4.34 0.07
CA ALA A 114 0.77 -4.46 0.40
C ALA A 114 0.98 -5.27 1.69
N ILE A 115 0.16 -5.01 2.71
CA ILE A 115 0.20 -5.76 3.98
C ILE A 115 -0.09 -7.24 3.74
N SER A 116 -1.16 -7.55 3.01
CA SER A 116 -1.56 -8.93 2.78
C SER A 116 -0.60 -9.72 1.91
N ARG A 117 0.07 -9.09 0.93
CA ARG A 117 1.16 -9.74 0.19
C ARG A 117 2.33 -10.10 1.12
N ASP A 118 2.71 -9.17 1.99
CA ASP A 118 3.79 -9.40 2.97
C ASP A 118 3.44 -10.49 3.98
N THR A 119 2.20 -10.53 4.49
CA THR A 119 1.79 -11.56 5.46
C THR A 119 1.48 -12.91 4.81
N MET A 120 1.03 -12.93 3.55
CA MET A 120 0.86 -14.17 2.81
C MET A 120 2.22 -14.83 2.60
N ASP A 121 3.20 -14.09 2.07
CA ASP A 121 4.56 -14.58 1.85
C ASP A 121 5.23 -15.09 3.13
N LYS A 122 5.07 -14.36 4.25
CA LYS A 122 5.75 -14.70 5.51
C LYS A 122 5.03 -15.73 6.37
N HIS A 123 3.70 -15.77 6.31
CA HIS A 123 2.89 -16.46 7.32
C HIS A 123 1.72 -17.26 6.74
N GLY A 124 1.48 -17.21 5.42
CA GLY A 124 0.42 -17.96 4.77
C GLY A 124 -1.00 -17.45 5.05
N PHE A 125 -1.15 -16.16 5.39
CA PHE A 125 -2.46 -15.53 5.58
C PHE A 125 -2.54 -14.07 5.11
N LEU A 126 -3.75 -13.63 4.83
CA LEU A 126 -4.09 -12.27 4.41
C LEU A 126 -4.55 -11.43 5.59
N LEU A 127 -3.66 -10.63 6.19
CA LEU A 127 -4.02 -9.86 7.38
C LEU A 127 -5.16 -8.85 7.14
N SER A 128 -5.37 -8.41 5.90
CA SER A 128 -6.52 -7.57 5.53
C SER A 128 -7.88 -8.25 5.70
N ALA A 129 -7.93 -9.57 5.90
CA ALA A 129 -9.15 -10.30 6.23
C ALA A 129 -9.84 -9.77 7.50
N LEU A 130 -9.09 -9.12 8.42
CA LEU A 130 -9.64 -8.52 9.63
C LEU A 130 -10.48 -7.26 9.39
N VAL A 131 -10.47 -6.68 8.18
CA VAL A 131 -11.10 -5.38 7.90
C VAL A 131 -12.46 -5.56 7.21
N PHE A 132 -13.51 -5.35 7.99
CA PHE A 132 -14.88 -5.64 7.59
C PHE A 132 -15.60 -4.39 7.07
N ASN A 133 -16.53 -4.62 6.15
CA ASN A 133 -17.60 -3.68 5.86
C ASN A 133 -18.60 -3.69 7.02
N LYS A 134 -18.96 -2.49 7.52
CA LYS A 134 -19.85 -2.31 8.67
C LYS A 134 -21.23 -2.95 8.48
N THR A 135 -21.77 -2.92 7.26
CA THR A 135 -23.11 -3.43 6.94
C THR A 135 -23.10 -4.91 6.65
N GLN A 136 -22.14 -5.38 5.85
CA GLN A 136 -22.08 -6.78 5.40
C GLN A 136 -21.46 -7.71 6.45
N LYS A 137 -20.79 -7.17 7.48
CA LYS A 137 -20.05 -7.95 8.48
C LYS A 137 -19.09 -8.97 7.85
N ALA A 138 -18.50 -8.60 6.73
CA ALA A 138 -17.47 -9.32 6.01
C ALA A 138 -16.57 -8.31 5.27
N PRO A 139 -15.36 -8.69 4.83
CA PRO A 139 -14.56 -7.87 3.93
C PRO A 139 -15.30 -7.56 2.62
N THR A 140 -14.88 -6.49 1.94
CA THR A 140 -15.48 -6.11 0.65
C THR A 140 -15.00 -7.04 -0.47
N GLY A 141 -15.67 -7.02 -1.63
CA GLY A 141 -15.23 -7.75 -2.83
C GLY A 141 -13.78 -7.52 -3.24
N SER A 142 -13.20 -6.36 -2.90
CA SER A 142 -11.78 -6.07 -3.14
C SER A 142 -10.82 -6.96 -2.33
N PHE A 143 -11.25 -7.48 -1.17
CA PHE A 143 -10.47 -8.48 -0.43
C PHE A 143 -10.44 -9.81 -1.19
N PHE A 144 -11.60 -10.29 -1.66
CA PHE A 144 -11.70 -11.55 -2.37
C PHE A 144 -11.00 -11.51 -3.73
N GLY A 145 -11.10 -10.40 -4.47
CA GLY A 145 -10.32 -10.21 -5.69
C GLY A 145 -8.80 -10.15 -5.43
N LEU A 146 -8.37 -9.64 -4.27
CA LEU A 146 -6.98 -9.71 -3.87
C LEU A 146 -6.57 -11.15 -3.53
N ALA A 147 -7.41 -11.90 -2.79
CA ALA A 147 -7.16 -13.30 -2.46
C ALA A 147 -6.99 -14.17 -3.70
N GLU A 148 -7.88 -14.01 -4.69
CA GLU A 148 -7.78 -14.66 -5.99
C GLU A 148 -6.48 -14.31 -6.73
N GLU A 149 -5.98 -13.07 -6.60
CA GLU A 149 -4.73 -12.64 -7.26
C GLU A 149 -3.47 -13.21 -6.59
N ILE A 150 -3.44 -13.33 -5.26
CA ILE A 150 -2.19 -13.59 -4.52
C ILE A 150 -2.14 -14.96 -3.84
N ASP A 151 -3.27 -15.64 -3.73
CA ASP A 151 -3.44 -16.94 -3.09
C ASP A 151 -4.31 -17.85 -3.97
N GLU A 152 -4.18 -17.72 -5.30
CA GLU A 152 -5.08 -18.32 -6.30
C GLU A 152 -5.32 -19.81 -6.06
N GLU A 153 -4.24 -20.59 -5.91
CA GLU A 153 -4.31 -22.04 -5.72
C GLU A 153 -5.15 -22.42 -4.49
N ASN A 154 -4.85 -21.82 -3.33
CA ASN A 154 -5.61 -22.12 -2.12
C ASN A 154 -7.02 -21.53 -2.18
N TYR A 155 -7.22 -20.37 -2.80
CA TYR A 155 -8.52 -19.70 -2.88
C TYR A 155 -9.53 -20.51 -3.70
N GLN A 156 -9.08 -21.13 -4.81
CA GLN A 156 -9.91 -21.96 -5.68
C GLN A 156 -10.27 -23.33 -5.09
N GLU A 157 -9.57 -23.79 -4.05
CA GLU A 157 -9.87 -25.06 -3.36
C GLU A 157 -11.11 -25.00 -2.45
N TRP A 158 -11.59 -23.79 -2.12
CA TRP A 158 -12.75 -23.63 -1.23
C TRP A 158 -14.06 -23.60 -2.00
N ASP A 159 -15.07 -24.25 -1.44
CA ASP A 159 -16.43 -24.27 -2.00
C ASP A 159 -17.12 -22.91 -1.88
N SER A 160 -16.66 -22.04 -0.98
CA SER A 160 -17.18 -20.67 -0.84
C SER A 160 -16.15 -19.65 -0.33
N ALA A 161 -16.37 -18.39 -0.71
CA ALA A 161 -15.60 -17.24 -0.21
C ALA A 161 -15.73 -17.06 1.32
N GLU A 162 -16.85 -17.50 1.91
CA GLU A 162 -17.07 -17.44 3.36
C GLU A 162 -16.15 -18.43 4.08
N GLU A 163 -16.05 -19.68 3.62
CA GLU A 163 -15.15 -20.68 4.20
C GLU A 163 -13.68 -20.26 4.11
N TYR A 164 -13.26 -19.73 2.96
CA TYR A 164 -11.93 -19.14 2.82
C TYR A 164 -11.69 -18.02 3.85
N LEU A 165 -12.64 -17.10 4.02
CA LEU A 165 -12.54 -16.03 5.02
C LEU A 165 -12.40 -16.59 6.44
N HIS A 166 -13.18 -17.61 6.79
CA HIS A 166 -13.09 -18.26 8.10
C HIS A 166 -11.72 -18.91 8.33
N ASP A 167 -11.17 -19.58 7.32
CA ASP A 167 -9.82 -20.15 7.40
C ASP A 167 -8.74 -19.07 7.57
N GLN A 168 -8.81 -17.97 6.81
CA GLN A 168 -7.90 -16.85 6.95
C GLN A 168 -7.96 -16.24 8.36
N LEU A 169 -9.16 -16.00 8.90
CA LEU A 169 -9.33 -15.49 10.26
C LEU A 169 -8.77 -16.46 11.30
N ARG A 170 -9.02 -17.76 11.14
CA ARG A 170 -8.47 -18.80 12.02
C ARG A 170 -6.94 -18.77 12.00
N LYS A 171 -6.30 -18.79 10.81
CA LYS A 171 -4.85 -18.71 10.65
C LYS A 171 -4.26 -17.47 11.31
N ILE A 172 -4.89 -16.31 11.11
CA ILE A 172 -4.47 -15.04 11.73
C ILE A 172 -4.54 -15.14 13.26
N PHE A 173 -5.68 -15.53 13.81
CA PHE A 173 -5.85 -15.59 15.26
C PHE A 173 -4.95 -16.65 15.89
N ASP A 174 -4.81 -17.83 15.29
CA ASP A 174 -3.90 -18.87 15.76
C ASP A 174 -2.45 -18.38 15.79
N HIS A 175 -2.02 -17.63 14.76
CA HIS A 175 -0.66 -17.07 14.69
C HIS A 175 -0.40 -16.00 15.77
N TYR A 176 -1.37 -15.12 16.04
CA TYR A 176 -1.21 -14.00 16.99
C TYR A 176 -1.68 -14.31 18.41
N ARG A 177 -2.27 -15.47 18.64
CA ARG A 177 -2.66 -15.95 19.98
C ARG A 177 -1.38 -16.12 20.81
N ARG A 178 -1.16 -15.21 21.76
CA ARG A 178 -0.10 -15.38 22.76
C ARG A 178 -0.43 -16.59 23.66
N PRO A 179 0.57 -17.38 24.09
CA PRO A 179 0.39 -18.35 25.16
C PRO A 179 -0.01 -17.68 26.48
#